data_AF-A0A510Y4U6-F1
#
_entry.id   AF-A0A510Y4U6-F1
#
_cell.length_a   1.000
_cell.length_b   1.000
_cell.length_c   1.000
_cell.angle_alpha   90.00
_cell.angle_beta   90.00
_cell.angle_gamma   90.00
#
_symmetry.space_group_name_H-M   'P 1'
#
loop_
_entity.id
_entity.type
_entity.pdbx_description
1 polymer ?
#
loop_
_entity_poly.entity_id
_entity_poly.type
_entity_poly.pdbx_seq_one_letter_code
_entity_poly.pdbx_strand_id
1 'polypeptide(L)'
;MLWAGQKLKGACVISQFSYVIDEQGNEVFVGTEKDIKEMFPDREKHIFNTEEELLGGIRNFRENERIISVVSDLPVLNEHWKDKDNM
;
A
#
# COMPACT_ATOMS: atom_id res chain seq x y z
N MET A 1 -45.94 7.93 1.86
CA MET A 1 -44.60 8.22 2.40
C MET A 1 -43.90 6.89 2.66
N LEU A 2 -43.03 6.46 1.75
CA LEU A 2 -42.23 5.24 1.91
C LEU A 2 -40.77 5.65 1.77
N TRP A 3 -40.12 5.87 2.92
CA TRP A 3 -38.68 6.03 3.00
C TRP A 3 -38.04 4.66 2.79
N ALA A 4 -37.82 4.28 1.54
CA ALA A 4 -36.90 3.22 1.21
C ALA A 4 -35.48 3.75 1.40
N GLY A 5 -35.02 3.78 2.64
CA GLY A 5 -33.61 3.95 2.97
C GLY A 5 -32.85 2.76 2.42
N GLN A 6 -32.37 2.86 1.18
CA GLN A 6 -31.38 1.95 0.63
C GLN A 6 -30.11 2.09 1.47
N LYS A 7 -29.98 1.20 2.45
CA LYS A 7 -28.76 0.98 3.20
C LYS A 7 -27.79 0.33 2.21
N LEU A 8 -26.94 1.14 1.58
CA LEU A 8 -25.75 0.70 0.84
C LEU A 8 -24.86 -0.07 1.84
N LYS A 9 -25.16 -1.36 2.03
CA LYS A 9 -24.32 -2.33 2.75
C LYS A 9 -23.51 -3.13 1.74
N GLY A 10 -22.93 -2.43 0.77
CA GLY A 10 -21.67 -2.86 0.18
C GLY A 10 -20.62 -2.01 0.88
N ALA A 11 -20.19 -2.41 2.08
CA ALA A 11 -18.87 -1.99 2.53
C ALA A 11 -17.92 -2.67 1.55
N CYS A 12 -17.69 -2.03 0.40
CA CYS A 12 -16.43 -2.18 -0.29
C CYS A 12 -15.43 -1.89 0.81
N VAL A 13 -14.80 -2.94 1.35
CA VAL A 13 -13.64 -2.78 2.19
C VAL A 13 -12.67 -2.14 1.23
N ILE A 14 -12.61 -0.81 1.25
CA ILE A 14 -11.61 -0.07 0.52
C ILE A 14 -10.35 -0.47 1.27
N SER A 15 -9.70 -1.54 0.81
CA SER A 15 -8.40 -1.94 1.33
C SER A 15 -7.49 -0.77 1.00
N GLN A 16 -7.30 0.13 1.96
CA GLN A 16 -6.40 1.25 1.82
C GLN A 16 -4.99 0.69 1.95
N PHE A 17 -4.12 1.12 1.06
CA PHE A 17 -2.72 0.73 1.06
C PHE A 17 -1.90 1.84 1.67
N SER A 18 -0.77 1.49 2.27
CA SER A 18 0.12 2.49 2.81
C SER A 18 1.57 2.08 2.60
N TYR A 19 2.44 3.08 2.50
CA TYR A 19 3.86 2.86 2.73
C TYR A 19 4.37 3.73 3.88
N VAL A 20 5.46 3.28 4.49
CA VAL A 20 6.27 4.06 5.43
C VAL A 20 7.73 3.94 5.01
N ILE A 21 8.48 5.01 5.21
CA ILE A 21 9.91 5.02 4.96
C ILE A 21 10.62 4.73 6.29
N ASP A 22 11.71 3.98 6.24
CA ASP A 22 12.55 3.78 7.40
C ASP A 22 13.17 5.10 7.90
N GLU A 23 13.52 5.17 9.18
CA GLU A 23 14.21 6.32 9.77
C GLU A 23 15.52 6.65 9.06
N GLN A 24 16.20 5.65 8.49
CA GLN A 24 17.41 5.84 7.71
C GLN A 24 17.14 6.25 6.26
N GLY A 25 15.88 6.21 5.81
CA GLY A 25 15.50 6.53 4.42
C GLY A 25 15.94 5.48 3.39
N ASN A 26 16.55 4.38 3.82
CA ASN A 26 17.13 3.35 2.95
C ASN A 26 16.12 2.27 2.56
N GLU A 27 15.10 2.05 3.38
CA GLU A 27 14.09 1.01 3.18
C GLU A 27 12.68 1.62 3.22
N VAL A 28 11.77 1.06 2.44
CA VAL A 28 10.37 1.46 2.34
C VAL A 28 9.51 0.24 2.57
N PHE A 29 8.69 0.28 3.61
CA PHE A 29 7.76 -0.79 3.94
C PHE A 29 6.41 -0.49 3.31
N VAL A 30 5.86 -1.44 2.55
CA VAL A 30 4.60 -1.29 1.80
C VAL A 30 3.63 -2.40 2.21
N GLY A 31 2.38 -2.02 2.48
CA GLY A 31 1.37 -2.97 2.96
C GLY A 31 -0.01 -2.38 2.96
N THR A 32 -0.95 -3.09 3.59
CA THR A 32 -2.27 -2.53 3.91
C THR A 32 -2.15 -1.48 5.01
N GLU A 33 -3.06 -0.50 5.06
CA GLU A 33 -3.10 0.51 6.13
C GLU A 33 -3.12 -0.16 7.51
N LYS A 34 -3.84 -1.28 7.63
CA LYS A 34 -3.93 -2.04 8.86
C LYS A 34 -2.58 -2.63 9.28
N ASP A 35 -1.92 -3.38 8.40
CA ASP A 35 -0.62 -4.00 8.71
C ASP A 35 0.46 -2.95 8.99
N ILE A 36 0.49 -1.89 8.18
CA ILE A 36 1.43 -0.77 8.36
C ILE A 36 1.18 -0.04 9.68
N LYS A 37 -0.07 0.12 10.08
CA LYS A 37 -0.43 0.74 11.36
C LYS A 37 -0.12 -0.15 12.55
N GLU A 38 -0.25 -1.46 12.41
CA GLU A 38 0.12 -2.43 13.44
C GLU A 38 1.65 -2.50 13.61
N MET A 39 2.42 -2.50 12.52
CA MET A 39 3.89 -2.55 12.58
C MET A 39 4.55 -1.20 12.90
N PHE A 40 4.01 -0.10 12.37
CA PHE A 40 4.60 1.24 12.46
C PHE A 40 3.57 2.26 12.93
N PRO A 41 3.12 2.22 14.20
CA PRO A 41 2.09 3.13 14.71
C PRO A 41 2.50 4.60 14.63
N ASP A 42 3.77 4.91 14.92
CA ASP A 42 4.30 6.27 15.07
C ASP A 42 5.00 6.86 13.83
N ARG A 43 5.02 6.14 12.69
CA ARG A 43 5.67 6.63 11.46
C ARG A 43 4.70 7.38 10.55
N GLU A 44 5.24 8.31 9.76
CA GLU A 44 4.47 9.03 8.73
C GLU A 44 4.05 8.04 7.63
N LYS A 45 2.73 7.93 7.46
CA LYS A 45 2.09 6.98 6.56
C LYS A 45 1.57 7.71 5.35
N HIS A 46 1.94 7.22 4.17
CA HIS A 46 1.33 7.68 2.92
C HIS A 46 0.26 6.68 2.52
N ILE A 47 -1.01 7.12 2.58
CA ILE A 47 -2.18 6.29 2.32
C ILE A 47 -2.61 6.44 0.85
N PHE A 48 -2.90 5.31 0.22
CA PHE A 48 -3.33 5.18 -1.16
C PHE A 48 -4.64 4.40 -1.24
N ASN A 49 -5.45 4.71 -2.25
CA ASN A 49 -6.74 4.04 -2.43
C ASN A 49 -6.61 2.77 -3.29
N THR A 50 -5.53 2.64 -4.07
CA THR A 50 -5.26 1.49 -4.95
C THR A 50 -3.79 1.05 -4.89
N GLU A 51 -3.51 -0.21 -5.22
CA GLU A 51 -2.14 -0.73 -5.33
C GLU A 51 -1.34 -0.05 -6.45
N GLU A 52 -2.01 0.40 -7.53
CA GLU A 52 -1.35 1.11 -8.63
C GLU A 52 -0.83 2.48 -8.21
N GLU A 53 -1.60 3.23 -7.40
CA GLU A 53 -1.14 4.50 -6.86
C GLU A 53 0.03 4.30 -5.89
N LEU A 54 -0.05 3.26 -5.04
CA LEU A 54 1.05 2.85 -4.17
C LEU A 54 2.31 2.54 -5.00
N LEU A 55 2.18 1.73 -6.06
CA LEU A 55 3.27 1.37 -6.96
C LEU A 55 3.89 2.62 -7.60
N GLY A 56 3.06 3.56 -8.08
CA GLY A 56 3.52 4.84 -8.62
C GLY A 56 4.27 5.68 -7.60
N GLY A 57 3.79 5.71 -6.35
CA GLY A 57 4.41 6.43 -5.24
C GLY A 57 5.78 5.84 -4.86
N ILE A 58 5.91 4.52 -4.85
CA ILE A 58 7.15 3.84 -4.46
C ILE A 58 8.15 3.63 -5.60
N ARG A 59 7.71 3.81 -6.86
CA ARG A 59 8.58 3.71 -8.04
C ARG A 59 9.79 4.62 -7.93
N ASN A 60 9.58 5.85 -7.46
CA ASN A 60 10.66 6.82 -7.24
C ASN A 60 11.68 6.32 -6.21
N PHE A 61 11.27 5.61 -5.17
CA PHE A 61 12.20 5.08 -4.17
C PHE A 61 13.13 4.01 -4.75
N ARG A 62 12.61 3.18 -5.66
CA ARG A 62 13.42 2.18 -6.38
C ARG A 62 14.46 2.83 -7.29
N GLU A 63 14.13 3.93 -7.96
CA GLU A 63 15.07 4.71 -8.78
C GLU A 63 16.18 5.35 -7.93
N ASN A 64 15.94 5.52 -6.63
CA ASN A 64 16.91 6.01 -5.64
C ASN A 64 17.61 4.85 -4.89
N GLU A 65 17.63 3.64 -5.47
CA GLU A 65 18.27 2.43 -4.89
C GLU A 65 17.77 2.02 -3.49
N ARG A 66 16.56 2.45 -3.11
CA ARG A 66 15.97 2.08 -1.81
C ARG A 66 15.41 0.66 -1.86
N ILE A 67 15.53 -0.04 -0.73
CA ILE A 67 14.97 -1.38 -0.53
C ILE A 67 13.46 -1.22 -0.34
N ILE A 68 12.66 -2.02 -1.06
CA ILE A 68 11.21 -2.02 -0.89
C ILE A 68 10.80 -3.36 -0.27
N SER A 69 10.32 -3.30 0.96
CA SER A 69 9.92 -4.46 1.75
C SER A 69 8.41 -4.54 1.83
N VAL A 70 7.85 -5.59 1.25
CA VAL A 70 6.42 -5.83 1.21
C VAL A 70 6.01 -6.59 2.45
N VAL A 71 5.18 -5.96 3.29
CA VAL A 71 4.79 -6.54 4.60
C VAL A 71 3.40 -7.17 4.59
N SER A 72 2.60 -6.92 3.55
CA SER A 72 1.28 -7.53 3.34
C SER A 72 1.23 -8.30 2.03
N ASP A 73 0.22 -9.13 1.84
CA ASP A 73 0.00 -9.78 0.54
C ASP A 73 -0.51 -8.75 -0.49
N LEU A 74 0.41 -8.19 -1.27
CA LEU A 74 0.14 -7.20 -2.32
C LEU A 74 0.36 -7.84 -3.70
N PRO A 75 -0.67 -8.48 -4.30
CA PRO A 75 -0.54 -9.24 -5.52
C PRO A 75 -0.09 -8.38 -6.71
N VAL A 76 -0.61 -7.15 -6.85
CA VAL A 76 -0.23 -6.25 -7.96
C VAL A 76 1.25 -5.88 -7.89
N LEU A 77 1.72 -5.60 -6.67
CA LEU A 77 3.11 -5.30 -6.40
C LEU A 77 4.00 -6.52 -6.71
N ASN A 78 3.61 -7.71 -6.25
CA ASN A 78 4.33 -8.96 -6.47
C ASN A 78 4.42 -9.33 -7.96
N GLU A 79 3.34 -9.17 -8.73
CA GLU A 79 3.34 -9.36 -10.19
C GLU A 79 4.31 -8.39 -10.88
N HIS A 80 4.24 -7.09 -10.53
CA HIS A 80 5.14 -6.08 -11.10
C HIS A 80 6.62 -6.27 -10.69
N TRP A 81 6.90 -6.88 -9.54
CA TRP A 81 8.27 -7.20 -9.14
C TRP A 81 8.81 -8.47 -9.78
N LYS A 82 8.00 -9.52 -9.89
CA LYS A 82 8.40 -10.77 -10.57
C LYS A 82 8.76 -10.55 -12.03
N ASP A 83 8.10 -9.61 -12.71
CA ASP A 83 8.37 -9.31 -14.11
C ASP A 83 9.78 -8.73 -14.36
N LYS A 84 10.41 -8.12 -13.34
CA LYS A 84 11.76 -7.53 -13.44
C LYS A 84 12.91 -8.46 -13.04
N ASP A 85 12.65 -9.59 -12.39
CA ASP A 85 13.68 -10.59 -12.07
C ASP A 85 13.91 -11.58 -13.25
N ASN A 86 13.11 -11.46 -14.31
CA ASN A 86 13.10 -12.38 -15.44
C ASN A 86 13.69 -11.79 -16.74
N MET A 87 14.53 -10.74 -16.65
CA MET A 87 15.32 -10.19 -17.77
C MET A 87 16.81 -10.09 -17.43
#